data_AF-A0AAJ1ML22-F1
#
_entry.id   AF-A0AAJ1ML22-F1
#
_cell.length_a   1.000
_cell.length_b   1.000
_cell.length_c   1.000
_cell.angle_alpha   90.00
_cell.angle_beta   90.00
_cell.angle_gamma   90.00
#
_symmetry.space_group_name_H-M   'P 1'
#
loop_
_entity.id
_entity.type
_entity.pdbx_description
1 polymer ?
#
loop_
_entity_poly.entity_id
_entity_poly.type
_entity_poly.pdbx_seq_one_letter_code
_entity_poly.pdbx_strand_id
1 'polypeptide(L)' 'MNSVTAASVVPALIDIIRRAVSDLFGFEPVFIDYRMKTGLYFPFEKPEELGPDLLANAAAAHNYMKVM' A
#
# COMPACT_ATOMS: atom_id res chain seq x y z
N MET A 1 -16.64 4.61 -8.97
CA MET A 1 -15.38 5.38 -9.07
C MET A 1 -14.25 4.38 -9.22
N ASN A 2 -13.44 4.49 -10.26
CA ASN A 2 -12.35 3.54 -10.52
C ASN A 2 -11.09 4.02 -9.80
N SER A 3 -10.31 3.10 -9.25
CA SER A 3 -9.06 3.41 -8.54
C SER A 3 -8.08 2.26 -8.66
N VAL A 4 -6.78 2.58 -8.62
CA VAL A 4 -5.70 1.59 -8.51
C VAL A 4 -4.99 1.80 -7.18
N THR A 5 -4.79 0.71 -6.44
CA THR A 5 -3.98 0.69 -5.22
C THR A 5 -2.87 -0.33 -5.40
N ALA A 6 -1.64 0.04 -5.08
CA ALA A 6 -0.46 -0.81 -5.29
C ALA A 6 0.46 -0.82 -4.06
N ALA A 7 1.04 -1.97 -3.75
CA ALA A 7 2.19 -2.10 -2.86
C ALA A 7 3.44 -2.39 -3.70
N SER A 8 4.57 -1.77 -3.36
CA SER A 8 5.85 -2.07 -4.01
C SER A 8 6.99 -2.03 -3.00
N VAL A 9 7.81 -3.07 -3.01
CA VAL A 9 9.11 -3.12 -2.31
C VAL A 9 10.27 -2.64 -3.20
N VAL A 10 9.98 -2.20 -4.44
CA VAL A 10 10.97 -1.74 -5.43
C VAL A 10 10.73 -0.26 -5.73
N PRO A 11 11.45 0.67 -5.07
CA PRO A 11 11.23 2.10 -5.22
C PRO A 11 11.37 2.60 -6.66
N ALA A 12 12.33 2.04 -7.42
CA ALA A 12 12.60 2.44 -8.80
C ALA A 12 11.43 2.20 -9.77
N LEU A 13 10.46 1.33 -9.42
CA LEU A 13 9.30 1.05 -10.25
C LEU A 13 8.09 1.93 -9.93
N ILE A 14 8.09 2.65 -8.80
CA ILE A 14 6.91 3.41 -8.34
C ILE A 14 6.51 4.46 -9.38
N ASP A 15 7.45 5.28 -9.84
CA ASP A 15 7.13 6.37 -10.77
C ASP A 15 6.84 5.86 -12.18
N ILE A 16 7.38 4.70 -12.55
CA ILE A 16 7.04 4.02 -13.81
C ILE A 16 5.58 3.58 -13.80
N ILE A 17 5.15 2.94 -12.70
CA ILE A 17 3.77 2.48 -12.54
C ILE A 17 2.79 3.66 -12.37
N ARG A 18 3.17 4.73 -11.66
CA ARG A 18 2.35 5.96 -11.58
C ARG A 18 2.01 6.50 -12.96
N ARG A 19 3.03 6.72 -13.78
CA ARG A 19 2.88 7.20 -15.16
C ARG A 19 2.01 6.27 -15.99
N ALA A 20 2.29 4.96 -15.95
CA ALA A 20 1.50 3.98 -16.69
C ALA A 20 0.01 4.01 -16.32
N VAL A 21 -0.33 4.11 -15.04
CA VAL A 21 -1.74 4.20 -14.59
C VAL A 21 -2.36 5.54 -15.01
N SER A 22 -1.63 6.64 -14.89
CA SER A 22 -2.06 7.96 -15.32
C SER A 22 -2.36 7.99 -16.83
N ASP A 23 -1.46 7.43 -17.65
CA ASP A 23 -1.58 7.38 -19.11
C ASP A 23 -2.73 6.47 -19.57
N LEU A 24 -2.93 5.32 -18.91
CA LEU A 24 -3.94 4.33 -19.30
C LEU A 24 -5.35 4.66 -18.79
N PHE A 25 -5.46 5.25 -17.61
CA PHE A 25 -6.73 5.40 -16.89
C PHE A 25 -7.09 6.84 -16.52
N GLY A 26 -6.18 7.80 -16.70
CA GLY A 26 -6.44 9.23 -16.45
C GLY A 26 -6.50 9.61 -14.96
N PHE A 27 -5.98 8.77 -14.06
CA PHE A 27 -5.89 9.07 -12.63
C PHE A 27 -4.61 8.51 -12.01
N GLU A 28 -4.20 9.07 -10.87
CA GLU A 28 -3.02 8.60 -10.14
C GLU A 28 -3.33 7.39 -9.24
N PRO A 29 -2.47 6.36 -9.21
CA PRO A 29 -2.62 5.25 -8.28
C PRO A 29 -2.21 5.67 -6.85
N VAL A 30 -2.82 5.02 -5.87
CA VAL A 30 -2.44 5.13 -4.46
C VAL A 30 -1.42 4.05 -4.13
N PHE A 31 -0.22 4.46 -3.70
CA PHE A 31 0.79 3.53 -3.21
C PHE A 31 0.64 3.31 -1.71
N ILE A 32 0.69 2.03 -1.31
CA ILE A 32 0.67 1.64 0.09
C ILE A 32 1.95 2.08 0.78
N ASP A 33 1.80 2.79 1.90
CA ASP A 33 2.91 3.17 2.78
C ASP A 33 2.50 3.09 4.26
N TYR A 34 3.48 3.17 5.15
CA TYR A 34 3.30 3.08 6.60
C TYR A 34 2.44 4.20 7.22
N ARG A 35 2.14 5.27 6.48
CA ARG A 35 1.32 6.40 6.95
C ARG A 35 -0.17 6.17 6.71
N MET A 36 -0.53 5.14 5.94
CA MET A 36 -1.92 4.80 5.70
C MET A 36 -2.62 4.34 6.98
N LYS A 37 -3.88 4.75 7.15
CA LYS A 37 -4.73 4.32 8.27
C LYS A 37 -5.19 2.88 8.06
N THR A 38 -4.39 1.92 8.50
CA THR A 38 -4.68 0.48 8.38
C THR A 38 -5.41 -0.09 9.60
N GLY A 39 -5.48 0.65 10.71
CA GLY A 39 -6.01 0.17 11.98
C GLY A 39 -5.10 -0.83 12.70
N LEU A 40 -3.88 -1.02 12.19
CA LEU A 40 -2.82 -1.80 12.83
C LEU A 40 -1.99 -0.92 13.76
N TYR A 41 -1.48 -1.50 14.83
CA TYR A 41 -0.51 -0.87 15.72
C TYR A 41 0.90 -1.38 15.40
N PHE A 42 1.83 -0.46 15.19
CA PHE A 42 3.22 -0.74 14.83
C PHE A 42 4.14 -0.31 15.99
N PRO A 43 4.57 -1.22 16.88
CA PRO A 43 5.38 -0.88 18.05
C PRO A 43 6.88 -0.72 17.76
N PHE A 44 7.28 -0.56 16.49
CA PHE A 44 8.67 -0.49 16.07
C PHE A 44 9.13 0.94 15.80
N GLU A 45 10.42 1.20 16.04
CA GLU A 45 11.02 2.55 15.96
C GLU A 45 11.00 3.16 14.56
N LYS A 46 11.10 2.32 13.51
CA LYS A 46 11.20 2.75 12.11
C LYS A 46 10.13 2.10 11.23
N PRO A 47 8.88 2.57 11.28
CA PRO A 47 7.80 2.02 10.47
C PRO A 47 8.01 2.18 8.95
N GLU A 48 8.87 3.10 8.52
CA GLU A 48 9.25 3.29 7.12
C GLU A 48 10.11 2.18 6.53
N GLU A 49 10.78 1.37 7.36
CA GLU A 49 11.54 0.20 6.91
C GLU A 49 10.62 -1.02 6.65
N LEU A 50 9.35 -0.94 7.05
CA LEU A 50 8.37 -1.99 6.79
C LEU A 50 7.99 -2.03 5.30
N GLY A 51 8.16 -3.19 4.69
CA GLY A 51 7.72 -3.46 3.32
C GLY A 51 6.21 -3.20 3.14
N PRO A 52 5.80 -2.42 2.12
CA PRO A 52 4.38 -2.19 1.83
C PRO A 52 3.56 -3.46 1.58
N ASP A 53 4.21 -4.53 1.11
CA ASP A 53 3.62 -5.86 0.93
C ASP A 53 3.26 -6.52 2.27
N LEU A 54 4.15 -6.46 3.26
CA LEU A 54 3.89 -6.93 4.61
C LEU A 54 2.77 -6.14 5.27
N LEU A 55 2.74 -4.83 5.06
CA LEU A 55 1.67 -3.96 5.53
C LEU A 55 0.32 -4.35 4.93
N ALA A 56 0.26 -4.57 3.61
CA ALA A 56 -0.95 -5.02 2.93
C ALA A 56 -1.45 -6.38 3.45
N ASN A 57 -0.53 -7.35 3.63
CA ASN A 57 -0.84 -8.67 4.16
C ASN A 57 -1.37 -8.61 5.59
N ALA A 58 -0.70 -7.86 6.47
CA ALA A 58 -1.11 -7.70 7.86
C ALA A 58 -2.48 -7.02 7.96
N ALA A 59 -2.75 -6.01 7.13
CA ALA A 59 -4.03 -5.31 7.12
C ALA A 59 -5.16 -6.24 6.66
N ALA A 60 -4.92 -7.04 5.62
CA ALA A 60 -5.86 -8.06 5.17
C ALA A 60 -6.13 -9.09 6.29
N ALA A 61 -5.09 -9.67 6.88
CA ALA A 61 -5.22 -10.66 7.95
C ALA A 61 -6.00 -10.12 9.16
N HIS A 62 -5.68 -8.90 9.61
CA HIS A 62 -6.40 -8.24 10.70
C HIS A 62 -7.88 -8.00 10.37
N ASN A 63 -8.20 -7.65 9.13
CA ASN A 63 -9.59 -7.50 8.70
C ASN A 63 -10.32 -8.86 8.65
N TYR A 64 -9.68 -9.92 8.15
CA TYR A 64 -10.27 -11.26 8.11
C TYR A 64 -10.52 -11.82 9.52
N MET A 65 -9.57 -11.66 10.44
CA MET A 65 -9.69 -12.18 11.81
C MET A 65 -10.71 -11.42 12.66
N LYS A 66 -11.03 -10.16 12.33
CA LYS A 66 -12.10 -9.40 13.00
C LYS A 66 -13.52 -9.87 12.65
N VAL A 67 -13.66 -10.63 11.55
CA VAL A 67 -14.95 -11.09 11.03
C VAL A 67 -15.26 -12.53 11.49
N MET A 68 -14.31 -13.20 12.16
CA MET A 68 -14.50 -14.44 12.92
C MET A 68 -14.81 -14.13 14.38
#